data_AF-A0A397GU92-F1
#
_entry.id   AF-A0A397GU92-F1
#
_cell.length_a   1.000
_cell.length_b   1.000
_cell.length_c   1.000
_cell.angle_alpha   90.00
_cell.angle_beta   90.00
_cell.angle_gamma   90.00
#
_symmetry.space_group_name_H-M   'P 1'
#
loop_
_entity.id
_entity.type
_entity.pdbx_description
1 polymer ?
#
loop_
_entity_poly.entity_id
_entity_poly.type
_entity_poly.pdbx_seq_one_letter_code
_entity_poly.pdbx_strand_id
1 'polypeptide(L)'
;MLLFLLLISSPALAGKLVTDIDLVSFLQSKTQQHDAIFTEAVQLLESMKSSPSCNRIAASRLVASCQSIGGTADHTEASTYLALEHVRSLYAARLAVCELNGAGASIPPPCLPVTLEAPRKKGFFGFSSNHKSTTTTADSMPPEILESCLRSLESRPQWWTSYSNSRQNAMVICQATRLETEKEELLELHRSIVESSIKLSHGLKEALQMASAETSQRQAFMQTTAALQVKLTQDLEATETGFRALLGNFKEGIESAINSIVTTATSALARVHIDATNLDKDIRNATNDVNYLRQMLQAVYDEALTREAQRVHAHEQNVVKQSELALSLQSRLESLVQGDVARLFQNVETFDASLSWLSERLGLILQQELSLSERLRNFETSLGNSQSKAEALHTAQLQQFDALEAQYRLQQHMEANFQISQALLDKATATAANLQAMIDETTARYRDSPILGNVIGPYSAWTVCGLLLSFIGAHSPRLALAALLIGAVHLTMTRFYHGVLF
;
A
#
# COMPACT_ATOMS: atom_id res chain seq x y z
N MET A 1 33.03 23.12 19.69
CA MET A 1 32.27 22.36 20.72
C MET A 1 32.20 23.04 22.10
N LEU A 2 32.93 24.14 22.37
CA LEU A 2 32.80 24.91 23.61
C LEU A 2 31.88 26.16 23.52
N LEU A 3 31.47 26.60 22.33
CA LEU A 3 30.51 27.71 22.18
C LEU A 3 29.03 27.26 22.31
N PHE A 4 28.74 25.97 22.16
CA PHE A 4 27.37 25.44 22.21
C PHE A 4 26.88 25.18 23.65
N LEU A 5 27.80 25.12 24.63
CA LEU A 5 27.48 24.89 26.05
C LEU A 5 27.21 26.18 26.84
N LEU A 6 27.55 27.35 26.30
CA LEU A 6 27.34 28.65 26.97
C LEU A 6 25.95 29.25 26.73
N LEU A 7 25.16 28.72 25.80
CA LEU A 7 23.81 29.22 25.48
C LEU A 7 22.69 28.59 26.32
N ILE A 8 22.99 27.63 27.20
CA ILE A 8 21.98 26.92 28.01
C ILE A 8 21.85 27.50 29.45
N SER A 9 22.65 28.51 29.83
CA SER A 9 22.76 28.94 31.24
C SER A 9 22.30 30.37 31.55
N SER A 10 21.32 30.93 30.82
CA SER A 10 20.75 32.26 31.16
C SER A 10 19.22 32.26 31.16
N PRO A 11 18.53 31.88 32.25
CA PRO A 11 17.08 32.00 32.39
C PRO A 11 16.70 33.40 32.91
N ALA A 12 17.24 34.45 32.30
CA ALA A 12 17.08 35.81 32.81
C ALA A 12 17.03 36.88 31.70
N LEU A 13 16.32 36.61 30.60
CA LEU A 13 15.89 37.68 29.69
C LEU A 13 14.72 37.27 28.78
N ALA A 14 13.72 36.57 29.33
CA ALA A 14 12.46 36.25 28.64
C ALA A 14 11.25 36.49 29.56
N GLY A 15 11.37 37.47 30.46
CA GLY A 15 10.45 37.65 31.60
C GLY A 15 9.77 39.01 31.67
N LYS A 16 9.60 39.74 30.57
CA LYS A 16 8.77 40.95 30.57
C LYS A 16 8.12 41.18 29.20
N LEU A 17 6.79 41.26 29.24
CA LEU A 17 5.85 41.61 28.16
C LEU A 17 5.16 40.47 27.39
N VAL A 18 4.65 39.47 28.11
CA VAL A 18 3.34 38.89 27.75
C VAL A 18 2.43 39.21 28.93
N THR A 19 1.58 40.22 28.79
CA THR A 19 0.40 40.34 29.65
C THR A 19 -0.35 39.03 29.52
N ASP A 20 -0.45 38.31 30.63
CA ASP A 20 -1.23 37.09 30.80
C ASP A 20 -2.69 37.42 30.45
N ILE A 21 -3.05 37.26 29.16
CA ILE A 21 -4.45 37.31 28.74
C ILE A 21 -5.05 36.05 29.35
N ASP A 22 -5.86 36.19 30.39
CA ASP A 22 -6.60 35.08 30.95
C ASP A 22 -7.53 34.52 29.85
N LEU A 23 -7.11 33.41 29.23
CA LEU A 23 -7.82 32.74 28.14
C LEU A 23 -9.26 32.38 28.53
N VAL A 24 -9.51 32.12 29.82
CA VAL A 24 -10.85 31.83 30.33
C VAL A 24 -11.72 33.08 30.26
N SER A 25 -11.22 34.22 30.73
CA SER A 25 -11.90 35.51 30.58
C SER A 25 -12.13 35.90 29.12
N PHE A 26 -11.18 35.59 28.23
CA PHE A 26 -11.30 35.87 26.80
C PHE A 26 -12.42 35.04 26.16
N LEU A 27 -12.45 33.72 26.42
CA LEU A 27 -13.51 32.84 25.93
C LEU A 27 -14.89 33.26 26.47
N GLN A 28 -15.00 33.55 27.77
CA GLN A 28 -16.24 34.03 28.39
C GLN A 28 -16.71 35.35 27.79
N SER A 29 -15.79 36.30 27.57
CA SER A 29 -16.11 37.59 26.96
C SER A 29 -16.64 37.45 25.53
N LYS A 30 -16.06 36.54 24.74
CA LYS A 30 -16.49 36.28 23.35
C LYS A 30 -17.88 35.64 23.30
N THR A 31 -18.14 34.66 24.17
CA THR A 31 -19.48 34.05 24.30
C THR A 31 -20.52 35.08 24.73
N GLN A 32 -20.22 35.89 25.75
CA GLN A 32 -21.13 36.93 26.23
C GLN A 32 -21.42 37.99 25.15
N GLN A 33 -20.42 38.37 24.35
CA GLN A 33 -20.59 39.28 23.23
C GLN A 33 -21.48 38.69 22.13
N HIS A 34 -21.28 37.42 21.78
CA HIS A 34 -22.11 36.73 20.79
C HIS A 34 -23.57 36.64 21.26
N ASP A 35 -23.79 36.28 22.52
CA ASP A 35 -25.14 36.18 23.10
C ASP A 35 -25.86 37.53 23.13
N ALA A 36 -25.13 38.63 23.42
CA ALA A 36 -25.68 39.97 23.39
C ALA A 36 -26.12 40.40 21.97
N ILE A 37 -25.25 40.19 20.97
CA ILE A 37 -25.54 40.51 19.56
C ILE A 37 -26.73 39.68 19.05
N PHE A 38 -26.78 38.40 19.39
CA PHE A 38 -27.87 37.52 18.99
C PHE A 38 -29.20 37.94 19.65
N THR A 39 -29.17 38.26 20.94
CA THR A 39 -30.36 38.75 21.67
C THR A 39 -30.89 40.04 21.06
N GLU A 40 -30.01 40.99 20.74
CA GLU A 40 -30.38 42.25 20.10
C GLU A 40 -30.98 42.02 18.71
N ALA A 41 -30.34 41.17 17.89
CA ALA A 41 -30.85 40.82 16.56
C ALA A 41 -32.25 40.16 16.62
N VAL A 42 -32.48 39.26 17.59
CA VAL A 42 -33.79 38.63 17.80
C VAL A 42 -34.84 39.66 18.19
N GLN A 43 -34.52 40.59 19.09
CA GLN A 43 -35.43 41.69 19.47
C GLN A 43 -35.79 42.58 18.28
N LEU A 44 -34.80 42.92 17.43
CA LEU A 44 -35.03 43.67 16.20
C LEU A 44 -35.94 42.89 15.21
N LEU A 45 -35.73 41.58 15.05
CA LEU A 45 -36.53 40.74 14.16
C LEU A 45 -37.97 40.54 14.65
N GLU A 46 -38.17 40.33 15.96
CA GLU A 46 -39.50 40.23 16.55
C GLU A 46 -40.26 41.57 16.48
N SER A 47 -39.59 42.72 16.66
CA SER A 47 -40.26 44.02 16.46
C SER A 47 -40.73 44.19 15.00
N MET A 48 -39.93 43.76 14.03
CA MET A 48 -40.30 43.79 12.61
C MET A 48 -41.38 42.78 12.23
N LYS A 49 -41.51 41.66 12.95
CA LYS A 49 -42.59 40.68 12.76
C LYS A 49 -43.96 41.26 13.08
N SER A 50 -44.04 42.16 14.05
CA SER A 50 -45.25 42.91 14.41
C SER A 50 -45.54 44.12 13.50
N SER A 51 -44.61 44.47 12.61
CA SER A 51 -44.69 45.62 11.70
C SER A 51 -45.45 45.31 10.38
N PRO A 52 -45.80 46.32 9.56
CA PRO A 52 -46.43 46.13 8.26
C PRO A 52 -45.69 45.15 7.34
N SER A 53 -46.41 44.56 6.38
CA SER A 53 -45.88 43.52 5.47
C SER A 53 -44.59 43.91 4.74
N CYS A 54 -44.43 45.18 4.38
CA CYS A 54 -43.21 45.72 3.76
C CYS A 54 -41.97 45.51 4.63
N ASN A 55 -42.07 45.83 5.94
CA ASN A 55 -40.96 45.69 6.90
C ASN A 55 -40.59 44.21 7.10
N ARG A 56 -41.59 43.34 7.18
CA ARG A 56 -41.39 41.88 7.31
C ARG A 56 -40.65 41.29 6.11
N ILE A 57 -41.01 41.71 4.89
CA ILE A 57 -40.36 41.27 3.66
C ILE A 57 -38.93 41.80 3.60
N ALA A 58 -38.71 43.07 3.95
CA ALA A 58 -37.36 43.67 4.02
C ALA A 58 -36.45 42.88 4.96
N ALA A 59 -36.93 42.59 6.19
CA ALA A 59 -36.21 41.84 7.20
C ALA A 59 -35.88 40.40 6.74
N SER A 60 -36.85 39.71 6.12
CA SER A 60 -36.64 38.36 5.61
C SER A 60 -35.59 38.33 4.49
N ARG A 61 -35.61 39.30 3.57
CA ARG A 61 -34.60 39.40 2.50
C ARG A 61 -33.22 39.77 3.02
N LEU A 62 -33.15 40.58 4.08
CA LEU A 62 -31.90 40.92 4.76
C LEU A 62 -31.24 39.67 5.34
N VAL A 63 -32.00 38.90 6.15
CA VAL A 63 -31.48 37.66 6.76
C VAL A 63 -30.98 36.71 5.68
N ALA A 64 -31.80 36.45 4.65
CA ALA A 64 -31.41 35.56 3.56
C ALA A 64 -30.16 36.03 2.81
N SER A 65 -30.03 37.33 2.54
CA SER A 65 -28.86 37.89 1.86
C SER A 65 -27.60 37.80 2.73
N CYS A 66 -27.73 38.06 4.04
CA CYS A 66 -26.61 37.98 4.97
C CYS A 66 -26.16 36.54 5.28
N GLN A 67 -27.05 35.54 5.17
CA GLN A 67 -26.67 34.12 5.21
C GLN A 67 -25.86 33.70 3.97
N SER A 68 -26.18 34.26 2.79
CA SER A 68 -25.52 33.87 1.55
C SER A 68 -24.10 34.44 1.36
N ILE A 69 -23.70 35.42 2.17
CA ILE A 69 -22.40 36.10 2.05
C ILE A 69 -21.38 35.45 2.99
N GLY A 70 -20.38 34.79 2.42
CA GLY A 70 -19.23 34.22 3.15
C GLY A 70 -19.12 32.70 3.12
N GLY A 71 -20.14 31.97 2.64
CA GLY A 71 -20.13 30.50 2.55
C GLY A 71 -19.40 29.91 1.33
N THR A 72 -18.87 30.75 0.42
CA THR A 72 -18.14 30.31 -0.78
C THR A 72 -16.68 30.73 -0.71
N ALA A 73 -15.76 29.78 -0.92
CA ALA A 73 -14.30 29.91 -0.76
C ALA A 73 -13.60 30.91 -1.70
N ASP A 74 -14.35 31.68 -2.50
CA ASP A 74 -13.83 32.52 -3.60
C ASP A 74 -13.82 34.03 -3.30
N HIS A 75 -14.32 34.45 -2.13
CA HIS A 75 -14.42 35.86 -1.77
C HIS A 75 -13.28 36.31 -0.85
N THR A 76 -12.48 37.28 -1.33
CA THR A 76 -11.51 38.00 -0.48
C THR A 76 -12.25 38.78 0.61
N GLU A 77 -11.62 38.95 1.79
CA GLU A 77 -12.23 39.68 2.93
C GLU A 77 -12.77 41.07 2.52
N ALA A 78 -12.06 41.75 1.62
CA ALA A 78 -12.48 43.04 1.07
C ALA A 78 -13.78 42.96 0.24
N SER A 79 -13.95 41.90 -0.55
CA SER A 79 -15.17 41.70 -1.36
C SER A 79 -16.38 41.35 -0.49
N THR A 80 -16.19 40.58 0.58
CA THR A 80 -17.22 40.24 1.58
C THR A 80 -17.69 41.48 2.33
N TYR A 81 -16.76 42.35 2.73
CA TYR A 81 -17.09 43.62 3.38
C TYR A 81 -17.94 44.53 2.48
N LEU A 82 -17.55 44.69 1.22
CA LEU A 82 -18.31 45.51 0.24
C LEU A 82 -19.70 44.93 -0.03
N ALA A 83 -19.83 43.60 -0.15
CA ALA A 83 -21.12 42.94 -0.32
C ALA A 83 -22.04 43.16 0.90
N LEU A 84 -21.51 43.05 2.11
CA LEU A 84 -22.26 43.31 3.34
C LEU A 84 -22.70 44.77 3.44
N GLU A 85 -21.82 45.70 3.09
CA GLU A 85 -22.15 47.12 3.10
C GLU A 85 -23.27 47.45 2.11
N HIS A 86 -23.23 46.85 0.92
CA HIS A 86 -24.28 46.98 -0.07
C HIS A 86 -25.61 46.40 0.43
N VAL A 87 -25.62 45.19 1.00
CA VAL A 87 -26.83 44.56 1.54
C VAL A 87 -27.44 45.36 2.69
N ARG A 88 -26.61 45.86 3.62
CA ARG A 88 -27.06 46.72 4.73
C ARG A 88 -27.71 48.00 4.21
N SER A 89 -27.08 48.64 3.23
CA SER A 89 -27.57 49.87 2.61
C SER A 89 -28.87 49.64 1.82
N LEU A 90 -28.98 48.54 1.09
CA LEU A 90 -30.17 48.18 0.32
C LEU A 90 -31.37 47.91 1.23
N TYR A 91 -31.17 47.13 2.29
CA TYR A 91 -32.22 46.91 3.30
C TYR A 91 -32.64 48.23 3.96
N ALA A 92 -31.68 49.07 4.33
CA ALA A 92 -31.97 50.33 4.99
C ALA A 92 -32.78 51.27 4.09
N ALA A 93 -32.44 51.34 2.80
CA ALA A 93 -33.21 52.11 1.83
C ALA A 93 -34.63 51.55 1.64
N ARG A 94 -34.77 50.21 1.59
CA ARG A 94 -36.08 49.53 1.53
C ARG A 94 -36.94 49.83 2.74
N LEU A 95 -36.38 49.73 3.94
CA LEU A 95 -37.11 49.98 5.18
C LEU A 95 -37.50 51.46 5.29
N ALA A 96 -36.62 52.38 4.90
CA ALA A 96 -36.96 53.79 4.82
C ALA A 96 -38.12 54.05 3.86
N VAL A 97 -38.09 53.47 2.66
CA VAL A 97 -39.19 53.57 1.69
C VAL A 97 -40.49 52.97 2.24
N CYS A 98 -40.44 51.84 2.96
CA CYS A 98 -41.61 51.27 3.64
C CYS A 98 -42.20 52.25 4.66
N GLU A 99 -41.36 52.92 5.46
CA GLU A 99 -41.78 53.92 6.45
C GLU A 99 -42.35 55.18 5.80
N LEU A 100 -41.79 55.64 4.68
CA LEU A 100 -42.35 56.77 3.92
C LEU A 100 -43.77 56.47 3.45
N ASN A 101 -43.95 55.29 2.86
CA ASN A 101 -45.25 54.84 2.37
C ASN A 101 -46.24 54.65 3.53
N GLY A 102 -45.79 54.08 4.65
CA GLY A 102 -46.59 53.91 5.87
C GLY A 102 -47.03 55.23 6.51
N ALA A 103 -46.20 56.27 6.40
CA ALA A 103 -46.51 57.63 6.85
C ALA A 103 -47.34 58.45 5.85
N GLY A 104 -47.69 57.89 4.69
CA GLY A 104 -48.42 58.59 3.63
C GLY A 104 -47.58 59.64 2.89
N ALA A 105 -46.26 59.61 3.02
CA ALA A 105 -45.34 60.49 2.29
C ALA A 105 -45.10 59.98 0.87
N SER A 106 -44.88 60.89 -0.09
CA SER A 106 -44.52 60.51 -1.46
C SER A 106 -43.12 59.87 -1.51
N ILE A 107 -43.02 58.74 -2.20
CA ILE A 107 -41.75 58.06 -2.46
C ILE A 107 -40.99 58.84 -3.54
N PRO A 108 -39.71 59.21 -3.32
CA PRO A 108 -38.90 59.86 -4.35
C PRO A 108 -38.79 58.99 -5.62
N PRO A 109 -38.90 59.57 -6.84
CA PRO A 109 -38.81 58.79 -8.08
C PRO A 109 -37.57 57.88 -8.19
N PRO A 110 -36.37 58.31 -7.76
CA PRO A 110 -35.18 57.45 -7.78
C PRO A 110 -35.26 56.22 -6.85
N CYS A 111 -36.13 56.23 -5.85
CA CYS A 111 -36.34 55.13 -4.92
C CYS A 111 -37.44 54.15 -5.35
N LEU A 112 -38.18 54.41 -6.44
CA LEU A 112 -39.20 53.50 -6.96
C LEU A 112 -38.67 52.09 -7.24
N PRO A 113 -37.48 51.89 -7.85
CA PRO A 113 -36.92 50.55 -8.06
C PRO A 113 -36.52 49.82 -6.77
N VAL A 114 -36.34 50.57 -5.67
CA VAL A 114 -35.97 50.04 -4.34
C VAL A 114 -37.20 49.53 -3.59
N THR A 115 -38.42 49.89 -4.01
CA THR A 115 -39.66 49.45 -3.37
C THR A 115 -39.80 47.92 -3.37
N LEU A 116 -40.34 47.39 -2.27
CA LEU A 116 -40.65 45.97 -2.12
C LEU A 116 -42.04 45.61 -2.68
N GLU A 117 -42.45 46.27 -3.77
CA GLU A 117 -43.70 45.91 -4.44
C GLU A 117 -43.51 44.61 -5.23
N ALA A 118 -44.46 43.68 -5.04
CA ALA A 118 -44.68 42.62 -6.03
C ALA A 118 -45.13 43.29 -7.34
N PRO A 119 -44.73 42.80 -8.53
CA PRO A 119 -45.21 43.35 -9.79
C PRO A 119 -46.72 43.08 -9.89
N ARG A 120 -47.54 44.01 -9.42
CA ARG A 120 -48.98 44.02 -9.73
C ARG A 120 -49.19 44.89 -10.96
N LYS A 121 -49.04 44.27 -12.13
CA LYS A 121 -49.84 44.66 -13.30
C LYS A 121 -50.74 43.51 -13.71
N LYS A 122 -51.99 43.68 -13.26
CA LYS A 122 -53.23 43.06 -13.73
C LYS A 122 -53.30 43.18 -15.25
N GLY A 123 -52.99 42.10 -15.97
CA GLY A 123 -53.42 41.90 -17.35
C GLY A 123 -54.79 41.23 -17.33
N PHE A 124 -55.81 41.86 -17.90
CA PHE A 124 -57.20 41.39 -17.96
C PHE A 124 -57.41 40.17 -18.89
N PHE A 125 -56.34 39.57 -19.43
CA PHE A 125 -56.40 38.32 -20.18
C PHE A 125 -55.51 37.27 -19.53
N GLY A 126 -56.14 36.19 -19.08
CA GLY A 126 -55.52 35.10 -18.36
C GLY A 126 -54.55 34.32 -19.23
N PHE A 127 -53.26 34.41 -18.88
CA PHE A 127 -52.32 33.30 -18.99
C PHE A 127 -51.46 33.33 -17.74
N SER A 128 -51.75 32.40 -16.83
CA SER A 128 -50.94 32.16 -15.64
C SER A 128 -49.61 31.57 -16.08
N SER A 129 -48.56 32.38 -16.18
CA SER A 129 -47.21 31.83 -16.25
C SER A 129 -46.84 31.32 -14.86
N ASN A 130 -46.73 30.00 -14.74
CA ASN A 130 -46.12 29.34 -13.59
C ASN A 130 -44.62 29.64 -13.61
N HIS A 131 -44.23 30.86 -13.26
CA HIS A 131 -42.88 31.08 -12.76
C HIS A 131 -42.84 30.58 -11.33
N LYS A 132 -42.40 29.33 -11.22
CA LYS A 132 -41.82 28.74 -10.03
C LYS A 132 -40.98 29.83 -9.37
N SER A 133 -41.45 30.35 -8.23
CA SER A 133 -40.72 31.29 -7.38
C SER A 133 -39.47 30.57 -6.92
N THR A 134 -38.41 30.69 -7.70
CA THR A 134 -37.08 30.18 -7.38
C THR A 134 -36.66 30.87 -6.09
N THR A 135 -36.58 30.05 -5.06
CA THR A 135 -35.66 30.16 -3.93
C THR A 135 -34.58 31.22 -4.12
N THR A 136 -34.65 32.25 -3.26
CA THR A 136 -33.49 32.90 -2.63
C THR A 136 -32.29 33.18 -3.56
N THR A 137 -32.49 33.87 -4.67
CA THR A 137 -31.39 34.58 -5.32
C THR A 137 -31.11 35.83 -4.48
N ALA A 138 -29.87 35.98 -3.99
CA ALA A 138 -29.38 37.20 -3.37
C ALA A 138 -29.85 38.41 -4.18
N ASP A 139 -30.47 39.36 -3.51
CA ASP A 139 -31.24 40.44 -4.09
C ASP A 139 -30.28 41.50 -4.66
N SER A 140 -29.66 41.17 -5.80
CA SER A 140 -28.60 41.97 -6.41
C SER A 140 -29.19 43.19 -7.11
N MET A 141 -29.29 44.29 -6.37
CA MET A 141 -29.60 45.61 -6.93
C MET A 141 -28.32 46.26 -7.46
N PRO A 142 -28.30 46.84 -8.67
CA PRO A 142 -27.15 47.61 -9.13
C PRO A 142 -26.83 48.76 -8.15
N PRO A 143 -25.55 48.96 -7.78
CA PRO A 143 -25.16 49.99 -6.83
C PRO A 143 -25.55 51.39 -7.31
N GLU A 144 -25.59 51.64 -8.62
CA GLU A 144 -25.95 52.94 -9.21
C GLU A 144 -27.41 53.32 -8.93
N ILE A 145 -28.31 52.34 -8.93
CA ILE A 145 -29.74 52.54 -8.62
C ILE A 145 -29.90 52.85 -7.14
N LEU A 146 -29.20 52.11 -6.29
CA LEU A 146 -29.22 52.31 -4.85
C LEU A 146 -28.68 53.71 -4.50
N GLU A 147 -27.53 54.10 -5.03
CA GLU A 147 -26.92 55.42 -4.80
C GLU A 147 -27.85 56.58 -5.19
N SER A 148 -28.56 56.46 -6.32
CA SER A 148 -29.53 57.46 -6.76
C SER A 148 -30.70 57.61 -5.77
N CYS A 149 -31.17 56.50 -5.20
CA CYS A 149 -32.14 56.52 -4.12
C CYS A 149 -31.56 57.12 -2.83
N LEU A 150 -30.34 56.75 -2.44
CA LEU A 150 -29.70 57.27 -1.22
C LEU A 150 -29.54 58.80 -1.26
N ARG A 151 -29.12 59.36 -2.39
CA ARG A 151 -29.07 60.83 -2.58
C ARG A 151 -30.44 61.49 -2.41
N SER A 152 -31.51 60.80 -2.81
CA SER A 152 -32.87 61.29 -2.62
C SER A 152 -33.31 61.20 -1.15
N LEU A 153 -32.93 60.15 -0.44
CA LEU A 153 -33.20 60.01 1.00
C LEU A 153 -32.40 61.04 1.84
N GLU A 154 -31.20 61.39 1.41
CA GLU A 154 -30.37 62.43 2.04
C GLU A 154 -30.99 63.83 1.94
N SER A 155 -31.80 64.08 0.90
CA SER A 155 -32.41 65.40 0.66
C SER A 155 -33.33 65.89 1.78
N ARG A 156 -33.81 65.00 2.67
CA ARG A 156 -34.64 65.39 3.83
C ARG A 156 -34.20 64.67 5.11
N PRO A 157 -34.01 65.40 6.23
CA PRO A 157 -33.49 64.82 7.48
C PRO A 157 -34.28 63.63 8.03
N GLN A 158 -35.61 63.66 7.95
CA GLN A 158 -36.45 62.58 8.48
C GLN A 158 -36.33 61.28 7.66
N TRP A 159 -36.05 61.38 6.36
CA TRP A 159 -35.83 60.22 5.49
C TRP A 159 -34.45 59.60 5.76
N TRP A 160 -33.44 60.46 5.88
CA TRP A 160 -32.09 60.05 6.24
C TRP A 160 -32.01 59.41 7.64
N THR A 161 -32.79 59.90 8.60
CA THR A 161 -32.85 59.34 9.96
C THR A 161 -33.40 57.91 9.94
N SER A 162 -34.49 57.68 9.19
CA SER A 162 -35.06 56.34 9.00
C SER A 162 -34.05 55.38 8.35
N TYR A 163 -33.39 55.82 7.27
CA TYR A 163 -32.34 55.04 6.60
C TYR A 163 -31.17 54.71 7.56
N SER A 164 -30.61 55.70 8.24
CA SER A 164 -29.42 55.52 9.08
C SER A 164 -29.68 54.64 10.31
N ASN A 165 -30.88 54.70 10.90
CA ASN A 165 -31.30 53.78 11.95
C ASN A 165 -31.45 52.34 11.42
N SER A 166 -32.12 52.20 10.28
CA SER A 166 -32.29 50.90 9.61
C SER A 166 -30.96 50.27 9.22
N ARG A 167 -29.97 51.06 8.78
CA ARG A 167 -28.62 50.57 8.44
C ARG A 167 -27.87 50.05 9.66
N GLN A 168 -28.03 50.67 10.83
CA GLN A 168 -27.46 50.17 12.09
C GLN A 168 -28.12 48.85 12.51
N ASN A 169 -29.45 48.76 12.45
CA ASN A 169 -30.16 47.51 12.71
C ASN A 169 -29.69 46.38 11.78
N ALA A 170 -29.44 46.71 10.51
CA ALA A 170 -28.93 45.76 9.52
C ALA A 170 -27.54 45.23 9.88
N MET A 171 -26.67 46.07 10.47
CA MET A 171 -25.34 45.64 10.92
C MET A 171 -25.45 44.55 11.97
N VAL A 172 -26.27 44.77 13.00
CA VAL A 172 -26.49 43.82 14.11
C VAL A 172 -27.11 42.52 13.61
N ILE A 173 -28.17 42.60 12.80
CA ILE A 173 -28.87 41.43 12.25
C ILE A 173 -27.93 40.60 11.37
N CYS A 174 -27.17 41.23 10.47
CA CYS A 174 -26.24 40.52 9.60
C CYS A 174 -25.06 39.93 10.35
N GLN A 175 -24.59 40.58 11.41
CA GLN A 175 -23.55 40.03 12.27
C GLN A 175 -24.05 38.77 13.00
N ALA A 176 -25.23 38.83 13.63
CA ALA A 176 -25.82 37.67 14.30
C ALA A 176 -26.08 36.51 13.32
N THR A 177 -26.63 36.83 12.15
CA THR A 177 -26.96 35.85 11.11
C THR A 177 -25.71 35.13 10.60
N ARG A 178 -24.62 35.86 10.31
CA ARG A 178 -23.36 35.26 9.86
C ARG A 178 -22.69 34.43 10.94
N LEU A 179 -22.69 34.90 12.19
CA LEU A 179 -22.14 34.13 13.30
C LEU A 179 -22.85 32.78 13.47
N GLU A 180 -24.18 32.74 13.29
CA GLU A 180 -24.93 31.48 13.36
C GLU A 180 -24.65 30.58 12.15
N THR A 181 -24.53 31.13 10.95
CA THR A 181 -24.14 30.35 9.75
C THR A 181 -22.74 29.76 9.88
N GLU A 182 -21.74 30.56 10.28
CA GLU A 182 -20.35 30.10 10.48
C GLU A 182 -20.27 29.01 11.56
N LYS A 183 -21.08 29.11 12.61
CA LYS A 183 -21.18 28.08 13.65
C LYS A 183 -21.76 26.77 13.11
N GLU A 184 -22.83 26.82 12.32
CA GLU A 184 -23.42 25.62 11.71
C GLU A 184 -22.44 24.94 10.73
N GLU A 185 -21.76 25.73 9.89
CA GLU A 185 -20.71 25.23 8.99
C GLU A 185 -19.55 24.56 9.75
N LEU A 186 -19.13 25.17 10.86
CA LEU A 186 -18.09 24.59 11.73
C LEU A 186 -18.54 23.28 12.37
N LEU A 187 -19.79 23.20 12.84
CA LEU A 187 -20.36 21.99 13.43
C LEU A 187 -20.46 20.86 12.41
N GLU A 188 -20.89 21.16 11.18
CA GLU A 188 -20.96 20.18 10.10
C GLU A 188 -19.57 19.69 9.70
N LEU A 189 -18.57 20.58 9.64
CA LEU A 189 -17.17 20.18 9.43
C LEU A 189 -16.68 19.23 10.53
N HIS A 190 -16.94 19.55 11.81
CA HIS A 190 -16.58 18.68 12.93
C HIS A 190 -17.26 17.31 12.81
N ARG A 191 -18.54 17.28 12.46
CA ARG A 191 -19.29 16.03 12.24
C ARG A 191 -18.65 15.18 11.14
N SER A 192 -18.31 15.79 10.01
CA SER A 192 -17.64 15.13 8.88
C SER A 192 -16.27 14.57 9.26
N ILE A 193 -15.48 15.33 10.03
CA ILE A 193 -14.18 14.88 10.54
C ILE A 193 -14.34 13.68 11.48
N VAL A 194 -15.29 13.75 12.42
CA VAL A 194 -15.56 12.66 13.37
C VAL A 194 -16.00 11.39 12.63
N GLU A 195 -16.92 11.50 11.68
CA GLU A 195 -17.37 10.36 10.88
C GLU A 195 -16.23 9.73 10.08
N SER A 196 -15.38 10.57 9.47
CA SER A 196 -14.21 10.12 8.72
C SER A 196 -13.18 9.43 9.62
N SER A 197 -12.96 9.95 10.84
CA SER A 197 -12.08 9.35 11.83
C SER A 197 -12.58 7.98 12.30
N ILE A 198 -13.89 7.82 12.52
CA ILE A 198 -14.50 6.53 12.86
C ILE A 198 -14.27 5.51 11.74
N LYS A 199 -14.50 5.90 10.48
CA LYS A 199 -14.26 5.05 9.30
C LYS A 199 -12.79 4.64 9.19
N LEU A 200 -11.87 5.57 9.39
CA LEU A 200 -10.43 5.30 9.37
C LEU A 200 -10.02 4.34 10.50
N SER A 201 -10.51 4.56 11.72
CA SER A 201 -10.24 3.69 12.87
C SER A 201 -10.75 2.26 12.64
N HIS A 202 -11.96 2.13 12.06
CA HIS A 202 -12.51 0.83 11.67
C HIS A 202 -11.65 0.14 10.62
N GLY A 203 -11.32 0.84 9.52
CA GLY A 203 -10.48 0.29 8.46
C GLY A 203 -9.09 -0.12 8.96
N LEU A 204 -8.49 0.65 9.89
CA LEU A 204 -7.22 0.29 10.53
C LEU A 204 -7.35 -0.98 11.38
N LYS A 205 -8.43 -1.10 12.16
CA LYS A 205 -8.69 -2.29 12.98
C LYS A 205 -8.87 -3.52 12.11
N GLU A 206 -9.64 -3.42 11.02
CA GLU A 206 -9.83 -4.51 10.06
C GLU A 206 -8.51 -4.90 9.38
N ALA A 207 -7.71 -3.93 8.95
CA ALA A 207 -6.40 -4.18 8.35
C ALA A 207 -5.45 -4.90 9.33
N LEU A 208 -5.41 -4.47 10.59
CA LEU A 208 -4.64 -5.14 11.64
C LEU A 208 -5.11 -6.57 11.89
N GLN A 209 -6.42 -6.81 11.93
CA GLN A 209 -6.98 -8.14 12.09
C GLN A 209 -6.62 -9.06 10.91
N MET A 210 -6.76 -8.57 9.67
CA MET A 210 -6.37 -9.32 8.47
C MET A 210 -4.87 -9.65 8.46
N ALA A 211 -4.01 -8.67 8.77
CA ALA A 211 -2.57 -8.88 8.85
C ALA A 211 -2.19 -9.92 9.92
N SER A 212 -2.87 -9.90 11.08
CA SER A 212 -2.66 -10.89 12.14
C SER A 212 -3.08 -12.30 11.71
N ALA A 213 -4.22 -12.43 11.02
CA ALA A 213 -4.70 -13.70 10.49
C ALA A 213 -3.75 -14.26 9.43
N GLU A 214 -3.32 -13.43 8.47
CA GLU A 214 -2.34 -13.81 7.44
C GLU A 214 -1.01 -14.24 8.06
N THR A 215 -0.53 -13.53 9.08
CA THR A 215 0.68 -13.90 9.83
C THR A 215 0.55 -15.27 10.48
N SER A 216 -0.59 -15.56 11.11
CA SER A 216 -0.85 -16.87 11.73
C SER A 216 -0.86 -18.00 10.69
N GLN A 217 -1.44 -17.75 9.51
CA GLN A 217 -1.46 -18.71 8.42
C GLN A 217 -0.06 -18.94 7.84
N ARG A 218 0.74 -17.88 7.70
CA ARG A 218 2.13 -17.96 7.27
C ARG A 218 2.99 -18.75 8.27
N GLN A 219 2.78 -18.57 9.57
CA GLN A 219 3.46 -19.34 10.60
C GLN A 219 3.09 -20.83 10.55
N ALA A 220 1.80 -21.15 10.39
CA ALA A 220 1.34 -22.53 10.24
C ALA A 220 1.93 -23.21 8.99
N PHE A 221 2.01 -22.47 7.88
CA PHE A 221 2.68 -22.94 6.67
C PHE A 221 4.18 -23.23 6.93
N MET A 222 4.91 -22.30 7.56
CA MET A 222 6.33 -22.49 7.88
C MET A 222 6.57 -23.70 8.78
N GLN A 223 5.72 -23.95 9.78
CA GLN A 223 5.78 -25.14 10.62
C GLN A 223 5.57 -26.43 9.82
N THR A 224 4.61 -26.42 8.89
CA THR A 224 4.35 -27.56 8.01
C THR A 224 5.53 -27.83 7.09
N THR A 225 6.13 -26.78 6.52
CA THR A 225 7.33 -26.90 5.68
C THR A 225 8.53 -27.44 6.47
N ALA A 226 8.75 -26.95 7.70
CA ALA A 226 9.81 -27.46 8.56
C ALA A 226 9.60 -28.95 8.91
N ALA A 227 8.37 -29.34 9.25
CA ALA A 227 8.03 -30.74 9.51
C ALA A 227 8.26 -31.63 8.28
N LEU A 228 7.94 -31.14 7.07
CA LEU A 228 8.21 -31.86 5.82
C LEU A 228 9.71 -32.04 5.57
N GLN A 229 10.53 -31.02 5.84
CA GLN A 229 11.99 -31.13 5.70
C GLN A 229 12.59 -32.18 6.65
N VAL A 230 12.15 -32.19 7.90
CA VAL A 230 12.55 -33.22 8.88
C VAL A 230 12.14 -34.62 8.41
N LYS A 231 10.91 -34.76 7.90
CA LYS A 231 10.45 -36.05 7.38
C LYS A 231 11.23 -36.51 6.14
N LEU A 232 11.55 -35.59 5.24
CA LEU A 232 12.30 -35.91 4.02
C LEU A 232 13.73 -36.38 4.32
N THR A 233 14.38 -35.75 5.30
CA THR A 233 15.73 -36.14 5.75
C THR A 233 15.70 -37.50 6.42
N GLN A 234 14.72 -37.76 7.30
CA GLN A 234 14.52 -39.09 7.89
C GLN A 234 14.25 -40.18 6.84
N ASP A 235 13.39 -39.91 5.86
CA ASP A 235 13.10 -40.87 4.79
C ASP A 235 14.36 -41.14 3.94
N LEU A 236 15.18 -40.12 3.66
CA LEU A 236 16.45 -40.29 2.95
C LEU A 236 17.44 -41.16 3.74
N GLU A 237 17.61 -40.90 5.04
CA GLU A 237 18.47 -41.71 5.91
C GLU A 237 17.99 -43.16 6.01
N ALA A 238 16.67 -43.37 6.14
CA ALA A 238 16.07 -44.70 6.14
C ALA A 238 16.30 -45.43 4.80
N THR A 239 16.26 -44.69 3.69
CA THR A 239 16.52 -45.25 2.35
C THR A 239 18.01 -45.58 2.17
N GLU A 240 18.93 -44.73 2.65
CA GLU A 240 20.38 -45.00 2.59
C GLU A 240 20.74 -46.23 3.43
N THR A 241 20.23 -46.32 4.66
CA THR A 241 20.46 -47.46 5.55
C THR A 241 19.88 -48.75 4.96
N GLY A 242 18.67 -48.70 4.40
CA GLY A 242 18.07 -49.82 3.66
C GLY A 242 18.92 -50.26 2.47
N PHE A 243 19.44 -49.32 1.68
CA PHE A 243 20.31 -49.61 0.54
C PHE A 243 21.65 -50.21 0.98
N ARG A 244 22.29 -49.66 2.02
CA ARG A 244 23.53 -50.21 2.59
C ARG A 244 23.33 -51.64 3.09
N ALA A 245 22.21 -51.92 3.77
CA ALA A 245 21.88 -53.26 4.25
C ALA A 245 21.71 -54.25 3.09
N LEU A 246 20.98 -53.86 2.03
CA LEU A 246 20.81 -54.68 0.83
C LEU A 246 22.14 -54.96 0.14
N LEU A 247 23.01 -53.95 -0.01
CA LEU A 247 24.32 -54.10 -0.62
C LEU A 247 25.26 -54.97 0.23
N GLY A 248 25.19 -54.84 1.56
CA GLY A 248 25.92 -55.69 2.50
C GLY A 248 25.54 -57.16 2.34
N ASN A 249 24.23 -57.45 2.38
CA ASN A 249 23.72 -58.81 2.20
C ASN A 249 24.10 -59.40 0.83
N PHE A 250 24.10 -58.57 -0.23
CA PHE A 250 24.53 -58.99 -1.57
C PHE A 250 26.01 -59.37 -1.60
N LYS A 251 26.87 -58.55 -0.99
CA LYS A 251 28.30 -58.83 -0.90
C LYS A 251 28.56 -60.15 -0.16
N GLU A 252 27.92 -60.34 1.00
CA GLU A 252 28.06 -61.57 1.79
C GLU A 252 27.57 -62.80 1.02
N GLY A 253 26.44 -62.68 0.30
CA GLY A 253 25.92 -63.75 -0.55
C GLY A 253 26.89 -64.16 -1.67
N ILE A 254 27.51 -63.19 -2.35
CA ILE A 254 28.53 -63.45 -3.37
C ILE A 254 29.76 -64.11 -2.77
N GLU A 255 30.26 -63.58 -1.66
CA GLU A 255 31.47 -64.10 -1.02
C GLU A 255 31.26 -65.55 -0.55
N SER A 256 30.10 -65.86 0.01
CA SER A 256 29.70 -67.22 0.37
C SER A 256 29.60 -68.14 -0.85
N ALA A 257 29.00 -67.68 -1.94
CA ALA A 257 28.87 -68.47 -3.17
C ALA A 257 30.24 -68.77 -3.80
N ILE A 258 31.13 -67.78 -3.88
CA ILE A 258 32.49 -67.94 -4.38
C ILE A 258 33.29 -68.92 -3.51
N ASN A 259 33.23 -68.77 -2.18
CA ASN A 259 33.93 -69.68 -1.26
C ASN A 259 33.43 -71.12 -1.38
N SER A 260 32.12 -71.33 -1.56
CA SER A 260 31.54 -72.65 -1.82
C SER A 260 32.04 -73.28 -3.12
N ILE A 261 32.12 -72.49 -4.20
CA ILE A 261 32.65 -72.95 -5.49
C ILE A 261 34.13 -73.32 -5.38
N VAL A 262 34.94 -72.47 -4.76
CA VAL A 262 36.38 -72.70 -4.58
C VAL A 262 36.62 -73.98 -3.79
N THR A 263 35.96 -74.14 -2.64
CA THR A 263 36.10 -75.34 -1.80
C THR A 263 35.65 -76.61 -2.53
N THR A 264 34.54 -76.54 -3.27
CA THR A 264 34.06 -77.66 -4.08
C THR A 264 35.07 -78.04 -5.17
N ALA A 265 35.59 -77.07 -5.91
CA ALA A 265 36.58 -77.28 -6.96
C ALA A 265 37.90 -77.83 -6.41
N THR A 266 38.40 -77.28 -5.30
CA THR A 266 39.62 -77.78 -4.63
C THR A 266 39.44 -79.23 -4.17
N SER A 267 38.28 -79.58 -3.61
CA SER A 267 37.99 -80.95 -3.16
C SER A 267 37.87 -81.96 -4.31
N ALA A 268 37.36 -81.54 -5.47
CA ALA A 268 37.28 -82.36 -6.67
C ALA A 268 38.66 -82.57 -7.29
N LEU A 269 39.46 -81.51 -7.40
CA LEU A 269 40.84 -81.58 -7.89
C LEU A 269 41.72 -82.46 -7.01
N ALA A 270 41.59 -82.35 -5.68
CA ALA A 270 42.33 -83.20 -4.74
C ALA A 270 41.99 -84.69 -4.93
N ARG A 271 40.71 -85.03 -5.15
CA ARG A 271 40.28 -86.42 -5.42
C ARG A 271 40.81 -86.94 -6.74
N VAL A 272 40.68 -86.16 -7.82
CA VAL A 272 41.23 -86.54 -9.14
C VAL A 272 42.73 -86.75 -9.07
N HIS A 273 43.46 -85.93 -8.32
CA HIS A 273 44.89 -86.10 -8.13
C HIS A 273 45.23 -87.43 -7.42
N ILE A 274 44.51 -87.77 -6.34
CA ILE A 274 44.67 -89.03 -5.62
C ILE A 274 44.37 -90.22 -6.54
N ASP A 275 43.26 -90.18 -7.26
CA ASP A 275 42.85 -91.26 -8.15
C ASP A 275 43.84 -91.44 -9.32
N ALA A 276 44.38 -90.35 -9.87
CA ALA A 276 45.43 -90.42 -10.89
C ALA A 276 46.73 -91.03 -10.36
N THR A 277 47.13 -90.72 -9.12
CA THR A 277 48.33 -91.34 -8.51
C THR A 277 48.14 -92.83 -8.22
N ASN A 278 46.93 -93.24 -7.82
CA ASN A 278 46.60 -94.65 -7.63
C ASN A 278 46.58 -95.39 -8.98
N LEU A 279 46.03 -94.78 -10.03
CA LEU A 279 46.04 -95.34 -11.38
C LEU A 279 47.47 -95.50 -11.94
N ASP A 280 48.37 -94.53 -11.75
CA ASP A 280 49.78 -94.67 -12.15
C ASP A 280 50.44 -95.86 -11.45
N LYS A 281 50.16 -96.04 -10.16
CA LYS A 281 50.65 -97.16 -9.36
C LYS A 281 50.11 -98.50 -9.88
N ASP A 282 48.83 -98.57 -10.21
CA ASP A 282 48.20 -99.77 -10.75
C ASP A 282 48.72 -100.10 -12.16
N ILE A 283 48.93 -99.10 -13.01
CA ILE A 283 49.55 -99.27 -14.34
C ILE A 283 50.98 -99.82 -14.21
N ARG A 284 51.77 -99.30 -13.27
CA ARG A 284 53.13 -99.81 -13.01
C ARG A 284 53.10 -101.25 -12.53
N ASN A 285 52.19 -101.58 -11.61
CA ASN A 285 52.02 -102.95 -11.12
C ASN A 285 51.59 -103.90 -12.25
N ALA A 286 50.58 -103.52 -13.04
CA ALA A 286 50.14 -104.30 -14.19
C ALA A 286 51.25 -104.48 -15.24
N THR A 287 52.09 -103.46 -15.45
CA THR A 287 53.25 -103.54 -16.35
C THR A 287 54.29 -104.53 -15.83
N ASN A 288 54.52 -104.58 -14.52
CA ASN A 288 55.38 -105.59 -13.91
C ASN A 288 54.80 -106.99 -14.05
N ASP A 289 53.49 -107.16 -13.86
CA ASP A 289 52.80 -108.43 -14.05
C ASP A 289 52.86 -108.90 -15.51
N VAL A 290 52.73 -107.99 -16.47
CA VAL A 290 52.89 -108.29 -17.90
C VAL A 290 54.34 -108.71 -18.23
N ASN A 291 55.34 -108.06 -17.62
CA ASN A 291 56.74 -108.46 -17.79
C ASN A 291 57.03 -109.84 -17.18
N TYR A 292 56.43 -110.15 -16.02
CA TYR A 292 56.48 -111.46 -15.40
C TYR A 292 55.78 -112.52 -16.28
N LEU A 293 54.61 -112.18 -16.83
CA LEU A 293 53.88 -113.05 -17.75
C LEU A 293 54.67 -113.28 -19.03
N ARG A 294 55.40 -112.27 -19.54
CA ARG A 294 56.29 -112.38 -20.70
C ARG A 294 57.46 -113.32 -20.44
N GLN A 295 58.07 -113.24 -19.26
CA GLN A 295 59.14 -114.16 -18.84
C GLN A 295 58.62 -115.60 -18.69
N MET A 296 57.43 -115.77 -18.10
CA MET A 296 56.75 -117.06 -18.02
C MET A 296 56.39 -117.61 -19.41
N LEU A 297 55.89 -116.78 -20.31
CA LEU A 297 55.61 -117.15 -21.69
C LEU A 297 56.88 -117.51 -22.46
N GLN A 298 58.00 -116.83 -22.22
CA GLN A 298 59.30 -117.21 -22.80
C GLN A 298 59.77 -118.58 -22.26
N ALA A 299 59.63 -118.83 -20.95
CA ALA A 299 59.94 -120.13 -20.35
C ALA A 299 59.03 -121.25 -20.89
N VAL A 300 57.74 -120.96 -21.07
CA VAL A 300 56.76 -121.88 -21.67
C VAL A 300 56.98 -122.03 -23.17
N TYR A 301 57.48 -121.03 -23.89
CA TYR A 301 57.82 -121.10 -25.31
C TYR A 301 59.06 -121.97 -25.55
N ASP A 302 60.08 -121.83 -24.70
CA ASP A 302 61.26 -122.70 -24.69
C ASP A 302 60.89 -124.15 -24.30
N GLU A 303 59.93 -124.32 -23.38
CA GLU A 303 59.41 -125.65 -23.01
C GLU A 303 58.44 -126.24 -24.05
N ALA A 304 57.69 -125.40 -24.78
CA ALA A 304 56.79 -125.82 -25.85
C ALA A 304 57.52 -126.27 -27.13
N LEU A 305 58.76 -125.81 -27.36
CA LEU A 305 59.64 -126.35 -28.42
C LEU A 305 60.06 -127.81 -28.17
N THR A 306 59.86 -128.34 -26.96
CA THR A 306 60.29 -129.70 -26.59
C THR A 306 59.17 -130.70 -26.27
N ARG A 307 57.88 -130.36 -26.41
CA ARG A 307 56.83 -131.38 -26.25
C ARG A 307 55.51 -131.10 -26.98
N GLU A 308 55.31 -131.87 -28.05
CA GLU A 308 54.05 -132.01 -28.76
C GLU A 308 53.16 -133.08 -28.09
N ALA A 309 51.85 -132.83 -28.09
CA ALA A 309 50.76 -133.72 -27.67
C ALA A 309 50.56 -133.98 -26.16
N GLN A 310 49.93 -133.02 -25.46
CA GLN A 310 48.60 -133.24 -24.84
C GLN A 310 48.07 -132.00 -24.09
N ARG A 311 47.15 -131.31 -24.78
CA ARG A 311 45.81 -130.88 -24.33
C ARG A 311 45.59 -129.72 -23.33
N VAL A 312 44.85 -128.74 -23.86
CA VAL A 312 43.47 -128.28 -23.51
C VAL A 312 43.19 -127.56 -22.17
N HIS A 313 44.05 -127.50 -21.17
CA HIS A 313 43.72 -126.74 -19.95
C HIS A 313 44.01 -125.21 -20.03
N ALA A 314 44.68 -124.74 -21.08
CA ALA A 314 45.13 -123.34 -21.19
C ALA A 314 44.13 -122.39 -21.90
N HIS A 315 43.08 -122.92 -22.54
CA HIS A 315 42.14 -122.08 -23.31
C HIS A 315 41.02 -121.50 -22.43
N GLU A 316 40.62 -122.21 -21.36
CA GLU A 316 39.50 -121.83 -20.48
C GLU A 316 39.83 -120.60 -19.60
N GLN A 317 41.09 -120.49 -19.13
CA GLN A 317 41.54 -119.32 -18.37
C GLN A 317 41.62 -118.04 -19.20
N ASN A 318 41.80 -118.14 -20.52
CA ASN A 318 41.93 -116.98 -21.39
C ASN A 318 40.56 -116.36 -21.71
N VAL A 319 39.52 -117.19 -21.85
CA VAL A 319 38.13 -116.73 -22.08
C VAL A 319 37.54 -116.11 -20.81
N VAL A 320 37.85 -116.66 -19.63
CA VAL A 320 37.41 -116.11 -18.33
C VAL A 320 38.03 -114.73 -18.06
N LYS A 321 39.31 -114.54 -18.35
CA LYS A 321 39.99 -113.24 -18.17
C LYS A 321 39.52 -112.16 -19.16
N GLN A 322 39.19 -112.53 -20.39
CA GLN A 322 38.58 -111.59 -21.35
C GLN A 322 37.15 -111.19 -20.95
N SER A 323 36.37 -112.13 -20.39
CA SER A 323 35.04 -111.84 -19.82
C SER A 323 35.11 -110.91 -18.62
N GLU A 324 36.12 -111.06 -17.75
CA GLU A 324 36.31 -110.21 -16.56
C GLU A 324 36.66 -108.76 -16.94
N LEU A 325 37.51 -108.58 -17.95
CA LEU A 325 37.80 -107.24 -18.48
C LEU A 325 36.55 -106.57 -19.06
N ALA A 326 35.76 -107.30 -19.85
CA ALA A 326 34.52 -106.78 -20.45
C ALA A 326 33.46 -106.42 -19.39
N LEU A 327 33.30 -107.24 -18.35
CA LEU A 327 32.41 -106.97 -17.22
C LEU A 327 32.89 -105.79 -16.37
N SER A 328 34.21 -105.62 -16.17
CA SER A 328 34.75 -104.45 -15.47
C SER A 328 34.57 -103.17 -16.28
N LEU A 329 34.73 -103.23 -17.61
CA LEU A 329 34.51 -102.10 -18.50
C LEU A 329 33.03 -101.72 -18.54
N GLN A 330 32.13 -102.70 -18.61
CA GLN A 330 30.68 -102.49 -18.56
C GLN A 330 30.25 -101.88 -17.22
N SER A 331 30.74 -102.41 -16.10
CA SER A 331 30.49 -101.87 -14.76
C SER A 331 30.97 -100.43 -14.60
N ARG A 332 32.14 -100.09 -15.16
CA ARG A 332 32.68 -98.72 -15.14
C ARG A 332 31.90 -97.79 -16.06
N LEU A 333 31.48 -98.24 -17.24
CA LEU A 333 30.60 -97.48 -18.14
C LEU A 333 29.23 -97.25 -17.52
N GLU A 334 28.67 -98.25 -16.84
CA GLU A 334 27.39 -98.14 -16.14
C GLU A 334 27.50 -97.21 -14.93
N SER A 335 28.60 -97.27 -14.18
CA SER A 335 28.93 -96.30 -13.12
C SER A 335 29.11 -94.87 -13.66
N LEU A 336 29.73 -94.70 -14.83
CA LEU A 336 29.94 -93.40 -15.45
C LEU A 336 28.60 -92.81 -15.95
N VAL A 337 27.76 -93.65 -16.57
CA VAL A 337 26.46 -93.24 -17.10
C VAL A 337 25.43 -93.03 -15.99
N GLN A 338 25.31 -93.91 -14.99
CA GLN A 338 24.37 -93.69 -13.90
C GLN A 338 24.89 -92.69 -12.87
N GLY A 339 26.18 -92.67 -12.58
CA GLY A 339 26.75 -91.83 -11.54
C GLY A 339 26.96 -90.38 -11.99
N ASP A 340 27.69 -90.18 -13.09
CA ASP A 340 28.15 -88.84 -13.46
C ASP A 340 27.13 -88.10 -14.33
N VAL A 341 26.36 -88.80 -15.18
CA VAL A 341 25.27 -88.15 -15.94
C VAL A 341 24.11 -87.77 -15.02
N ALA A 342 23.73 -88.61 -14.05
CA ALA A 342 22.71 -88.23 -13.07
C ALA A 342 23.15 -87.04 -12.21
N ARG A 343 24.43 -87.01 -11.79
CA ARG A 343 25.00 -85.88 -11.03
C ARG A 343 25.07 -84.61 -11.88
N LEU A 344 25.34 -84.73 -13.18
CA LEU A 344 25.28 -83.62 -14.13
C LEU A 344 23.86 -83.09 -14.30
N PHE A 345 22.86 -83.96 -14.44
CA PHE A 345 21.45 -83.56 -14.49
C PHE A 345 21.02 -82.80 -13.24
N GLN A 346 21.42 -83.29 -12.06
CA GLN A 346 21.12 -82.64 -10.80
C GLN A 346 21.77 -81.25 -10.69
N ASN A 347 23.00 -81.11 -11.19
CA ASN A 347 23.67 -79.81 -11.28
C ASN A 347 22.97 -78.83 -12.24
N VAL A 348 22.48 -79.32 -13.38
CA VAL A 348 21.70 -78.52 -14.35
C VAL A 348 20.36 -78.07 -13.75
N GLU A 349 19.71 -78.93 -12.97
CA GLU A 349 18.46 -78.61 -12.27
C GLU A 349 18.67 -77.52 -11.20
N THR A 350 19.74 -77.60 -10.41
CA THR A 350 20.12 -76.53 -9.47
C THR A 350 20.51 -75.23 -10.17
N PHE A 351 21.11 -75.32 -11.37
CA PHE A 351 21.43 -74.15 -12.17
C PHE A 351 20.17 -73.46 -12.70
N ASP A 352 19.18 -74.23 -13.17
CA ASP A 352 17.88 -73.71 -13.60
C ASP A 352 17.12 -73.02 -12.45
N ALA A 353 17.10 -73.64 -11.26
CA ALA A 353 16.52 -73.03 -10.07
C ALA A 353 17.19 -71.69 -9.70
N SER A 354 18.52 -71.60 -9.86
CA SER A 354 19.28 -70.37 -9.61
C SER A 354 18.99 -69.28 -10.66
N LEU A 355 18.82 -69.67 -11.92
CA LEU A 355 18.44 -68.78 -13.03
C LEU A 355 17.03 -68.22 -12.86
N SER A 356 16.09 -69.07 -12.46
CA SER A 356 14.71 -68.69 -12.15
C SER A 356 14.65 -67.67 -11.00
N TRP A 357 15.40 -67.92 -9.92
CA TRP A 357 15.53 -66.98 -8.81
C TRP A 357 16.13 -65.62 -9.26
N LEU A 358 17.18 -65.64 -10.08
CA LEU A 358 17.80 -64.43 -10.64
C LEU A 358 16.82 -63.64 -11.53
N SER A 359 16.03 -64.34 -12.34
CA SER A 359 15.01 -63.76 -13.22
C SER A 359 13.91 -63.06 -12.42
N GLU A 360 13.36 -63.74 -11.40
CA GLU A 360 12.34 -63.16 -10.52
C GLU A 360 12.88 -61.93 -9.78
N ARG A 361 14.15 -61.99 -9.34
CA ARG A 361 14.80 -60.85 -8.66
C ARG A 361 15.04 -59.66 -9.61
N LEU A 362 15.45 -59.91 -10.85
CA LEU A 362 15.60 -58.87 -11.88
C LEU A 362 14.25 -58.22 -12.21
N GLY A 363 13.15 -59.00 -12.23
CA GLY A 363 11.80 -58.48 -12.39
C GLY A 363 11.40 -57.50 -11.27
N LEU A 364 11.71 -57.82 -10.02
CA LEU A 364 11.47 -56.92 -8.88
C LEU A 364 12.30 -55.63 -8.97
N ILE A 365 13.56 -55.72 -9.40
CA ILE A 365 14.45 -54.56 -9.58
C ILE A 365 13.90 -53.63 -10.67
N LEU A 366 13.48 -54.17 -11.81
CA LEU A 366 12.85 -53.42 -12.90
C LEU A 366 11.60 -52.68 -12.43
N GLN A 367 10.75 -53.34 -11.65
CA GLN A 367 9.53 -52.72 -11.12
C GLN A 367 9.83 -51.61 -10.12
N GLN A 368 10.89 -51.78 -9.31
CA GLN A 368 11.34 -50.76 -8.37
C GLN A 368 11.96 -49.55 -9.09
N GLU A 369 12.67 -49.76 -10.19
CA GLU A 369 13.26 -48.70 -11.02
C GLU A 369 12.17 -47.83 -11.67
N LEU A 370 11.11 -48.44 -12.20
CA LEU A 370 9.94 -47.73 -12.71
C LEU A 370 9.25 -46.86 -11.65
N SER A 371 9.07 -47.40 -10.44
CA SER A 371 8.49 -46.65 -9.32
C SER A 371 9.37 -45.47 -8.90
N LEU A 372 10.69 -45.65 -8.90
CA LEU A 372 11.66 -44.61 -8.56
C LEU A 372 11.66 -43.48 -9.60
N SER A 373 11.55 -43.86 -10.88
CA SER A 373 11.43 -42.92 -12.00
C SER A 373 10.15 -42.08 -11.91
N GLU A 374 9.03 -42.67 -11.53
CA GLU A 374 7.77 -41.95 -11.28
C GLU A 374 7.90 -40.96 -10.11
N ARG A 375 8.53 -41.37 -9.00
CA ARG A 375 8.79 -40.48 -7.85
C ARG A 375 9.69 -39.32 -8.22
N LEU A 376 10.75 -39.55 -9.01
CA LEU A 376 11.66 -38.50 -9.50
C LEU A 376 10.91 -37.48 -10.36
N ARG A 377 10.05 -37.93 -11.26
CA ARG A 377 9.22 -37.05 -12.10
C ARG A 377 8.23 -36.21 -11.29
N ASN A 378 7.63 -36.80 -10.26
CA ASN A 378 6.75 -36.07 -9.33
C ASN A 378 7.52 -35.04 -8.49
N PHE A 379 8.72 -35.40 -8.07
CA PHE A 379 9.62 -34.50 -7.34
C PHE A 379 10.04 -33.30 -8.21
N GLU A 380 10.45 -33.55 -9.45
CA GLU A 380 10.83 -32.50 -10.40
C GLU A 380 9.67 -31.53 -10.68
N THR A 381 8.47 -32.05 -10.84
CA THR A 381 7.26 -31.22 -10.99
C THR A 381 7.00 -30.36 -9.75
N SER A 382 7.19 -30.92 -8.55
CA SER A 382 7.04 -30.18 -7.29
C SER A 382 8.11 -29.12 -7.12
N LEU A 383 9.36 -29.39 -7.55
CA LEU A 383 10.46 -28.45 -7.53
C LEU A 383 10.20 -27.27 -8.48
N GLY A 384 9.72 -27.54 -9.69
CA GLY A 384 9.33 -26.50 -10.65
C GLY A 384 8.21 -25.58 -10.10
N ASN A 385 7.21 -26.16 -9.43
CA ASN A 385 6.16 -25.39 -8.74
C ASN A 385 6.69 -24.59 -7.55
N SER A 386 7.68 -25.11 -6.83
CA SER A 386 8.31 -24.39 -5.73
C SER A 386 9.15 -23.22 -6.25
N GLN A 387 9.88 -23.41 -7.34
CA GLN A 387 10.69 -22.37 -7.97
C GLN A 387 9.82 -21.22 -8.49
N SER A 388 8.72 -21.52 -9.18
CA SER A 388 7.80 -20.48 -9.68
C SER A 388 7.15 -19.68 -8.55
N LYS A 389 6.79 -20.34 -7.43
CA LYS A 389 6.30 -19.66 -6.23
C LYS A 389 7.36 -18.77 -5.59
N ALA A 390 8.62 -19.22 -5.55
CA ALA A 390 9.72 -18.43 -5.01
C ALA A 390 10.00 -17.18 -5.87
N GLU A 391 9.99 -17.31 -7.19
CA GLU A 391 10.11 -16.17 -8.12
C GLU A 391 8.94 -15.18 -7.99
N ALA A 392 7.71 -15.69 -7.89
CA ALA A 392 6.54 -14.85 -7.68
C ALA A 392 6.61 -14.09 -6.34
N LEU A 393 7.06 -14.77 -5.27
CA LEU A 393 7.25 -14.14 -3.97
C LEU A 393 8.35 -13.06 -4.01
N HIS A 394 9.48 -13.35 -4.64
CA HIS A 394 10.57 -12.39 -4.81
C HIS A 394 10.12 -11.15 -5.59
N THR A 395 9.36 -11.35 -6.66
CA THR A 395 8.78 -10.26 -7.45
C THR A 395 7.81 -9.42 -6.63
N ALA A 396 6.94 -10.05 -5.84
CA ALA A 396 6.03 -9.34 -4.95
C ALA A 396 6.76 -8.55 -3.85
N GLN A 397 7.88 -9.08 -3.32
CA GLN A 397 8.72 -8.37 -2.35
C GLN A 397 9.38 -7.13 -2.94
N LEU A 398 9.90 -7.22 -4.17
CA LEU A 398 10.45 -6.07 -4.89
C LEU A 398 9.38 -4.99 -5.10
N GLN A 399 8.18 -5.38 -5.54
CA GLN A 399 7.07 -4.44 -5.70
C GLN A 399 6.67 -3.76 -4.39
N GLN A 400 6.67 -4.49 -3.26
CA GLN A 400 6.44 -3.89 -1.95
C GLN A 400 7.53 -2.89 -1.56
N PHE A 401 8.80 -3.17 -1.87
CA PHE A 401 9.90 -2.26 -1.59
C PHE A 401 9.78 -0.97 -2.42
N ASP A 402 9.50 -1.08 -3.72
CA ASP A 402 9.28 0.06 -4.61
C ASP A 402 8.09 0.92 -4.16
N ALA A 403 7.00 0.28 -3.74
CA ALA A 403 5.82 0.97 -3.21
C ALA A 403 6.14 1.72 -1.90
N LEU A 404 6.93 1.12 -1.01
CA LEU A 404 7.36 1.74 0.24
C LEU A 404 8.29 2.94 -0.02
N GLU A 405 9.20 2.84 -0.99
CA GLU A 405 10.07 3.95 -1.40
C GLU A 405 9.25 5.10 -2.00
N ALA A 406 8.25 4.80 -2.83
CA ALA A 406 7.34 5.81 -3.37
C ALA A 406 6.53 6.51 -2.26
N GLN A 407 6.05 5.76 -1.27
CA GLN A 407 5.35 6.32 -0.11
C GLN A 407 6.26 7.22 0.74
N TYR A 408 7.52 6.81 0.96
CA TYR A 408 8.50 7.61 1.68
C TYR A 408 8.81 8.93 0.95
N ARG A 409 8.98 8.89 -0.38
CA ARG A 409 9.16 10.12 -1.20
C ARG A 409 7.98 11.06 -1.10
N LEU A 410 6.76 10.54 -1.10
CA LEU A 410 5.55 11.35 -0.94
C LEU A 410 5.50 12.01 0.43
N GLN A 411 5.88 11.28 1.49
CA GLN A 411 5.95 11.82 2.85
C GLN A 411 7.00 12.93 2.99
N GLN A 412 8.18 12.77 2.38
CA GLN A 412 9.19 13.84 2.36
C GLN A 412 8.69 15.10 1.64
N HIS A 413 7.97 14.94 0.52
CA HIS A 413 7.38 16.08 -0.19
C HIS A 413 6.34 16.80 0.66
N MET A 414 5.54 16.06 1.44
CA MET A 414 4.56 16.63 2.34
C MET A 414 5.22 17.41 3.48
N GLU A 415 6.30 16.89 4.06
CA GLU A 415 7.10 17.57 5.09
C GLU A 415 7.74 18.85 4.55
N ALA A 416 8.34 18.81 3.36
CA ALA A 416 8.93 19.99 2.73
C ALA A 416 7.87 21.08 2.45
N ASN A 417 6.70 20.69 1.94
CA ASN A 417 5.60 21.62 1.71
C ASN A 417 5.07 22.23 3.01
N PHE A 418 5.02 21.45 4.09
CA PHE A 418 4.64 21.94 5.42
C PHE A 418 5.66 22.95 5.97
N GLN A 419 6.96 22.69 5.82
CA GLN A 419 7.99 23.64 6.23
C GLN A 419 7.93 24.94 5.41
N ILE A 420 7.66 24.84 4.10
CA ILE A 420 7.50 26.02 3.23
C ILE A 420 6.27 26.84 3.65
N SER A 421 5.13 26.20 3.91
CA SER A 421 3.92 26.90 4.35
C SER A 421 4.11 27.57 5.71
N GLN A 422 4.81 26.92 6.64
CA GLN A 422 5.18 27.49 7.94
C GLN A 422 6.11 28.70 7.79
N ALA A 423 7.14 28.61 6.94
CA ALA A 423 8.05 29.73 6.67
C ALA A 423 7.33 30.94 6.02
N LEU A 424 6.35 30.69 5.15
CA LEU A 424 5.51 31.74 4.58
C LEU A 424 4.62 32.39 5.64
N LEU A 425 4.08 31.59 6.57
CA LEU A 425 3.28 32.08 7.69
C LEU A 425 4.11 32.93 8.66
N ASP A 426 5.32 32.48 9.00
CA ASP A 426 6.27 33.23 9.84
C ASP A 426 6.70 34.53 9.16
N LYS A 427 6.91 34.51 7.84
CA LYS A 427 7.20 35.72 7.09
C LYS A 427 6.00 36.68 7.11
N ALA A 428 4.78 36.19 6.92
CA ALA A 428 3.57 37.03 6.95
C ALA A 428 3.37 37.66 8.34
N THR A 429 3.53 36.89 9.41
CA THR A 429 3.42 37.40 10.79
C THR A 429 4.52 38.41 11.12
N ALA A 430 5.77 38.17 10.71
CA ALA A 430 6.86 39.14 10.87
C ALA A 430 6.60 40.43 10.07
N THR A 431 6.05 40.32 8.86
CA THR A 431 5.73 41.49 8.02
C THR A 431 4.62 42.32 8.67
N ALA A 432 3.59 41.67 9.22
CA ALA A 432 2.53 42.31 9.97
C ALA A 432 3.04 43.01 11.24
N ALA A 433 3.92 42.36 12.00
CA ALA A 433 4.55 42.94 13.19
C ALA A 433 5.41 44.16 12.85
N ASN A 434 6.17 44.10 11.75
CA ASN A 434 7.01 45.22 11.30
C ASN A 434 6.16 46.40 10.80
N LEU A 435 5.01 46.12 10.16
CA LEU A 435 4.04 47.14 9.76
C LEU A 435 3.44 47.82 11.00
N GLN A 436 3.04 47.03 12.00
CA GLN A 436 2.51 47.54 13.26
C GLN A 436 3.53 48.42 13.99
N ALA A 437 4.79 47.98 14.09
CA ALA A 437 5.86 48.77 14.68
C ALA A 437 6.12 50.09 13.93
N MET A 438 6.04 50.07 12.59
CA MET A 438 6.18 51.28 11.77
C MET A 438 5.03 52.27 12.01
N ILE A 439 3.79 51.76 12.15
CA ILE A 439 2.61 52.58 12.47
C ILE A 439 2.74 53.19 13.87
N ASP A 440 3.20 52.40 14.84
CA ASP A 440 3.39 52.87 16.21
C ASP A 440 4.54 53.89 16.32
N GLU A 441 5.65 53.70 15.59
CA GLU A 441 6.75 54.66 15.54
C GLU A 441 6.37 55.96 14.81
N THR A 442 5.61 55.89 13.72
CA THR A 442 5.10 57.10 13.05
C THR A 442 4.09 57.85 13.91
N THR A 443 3.26 57.14 14.68
CA THR A 443 2.32 57.74 15.64
C THR A 443 3.06 58.39 16.82
N ALA A 444 4.12 57.76 17.32
CA ALA A 444 4.95 58.29 18.41
C ALA A 444 5.77 59.52 17.99
N ARG A 445 6.42 59.49 16.82
CA ARG A 445 7.15 60.65 16.27
C ARG A 445 6.24 61.85 15.98
N TYR A 446 4.97 61.60 15.67
CA TYR A 446 3.98 62.66 15.51
C TYR A 446 3.59 63.31 16.85
N ARG A 447 3.68 62.54 17.95
CA ARG A 447 3.36 62.99 19.31
C ARG A 447 4.51 63.79 19.96
N ASP A 448 5.76 63.45 19.66
CA ASP A 448 6.95 63.98 20.35
C ASP A 448 7.66 65.15 19.65
N SER A 449 7.14 65.68 18.54
CA SER A 449 7.73 66.85 17.88
C SER A 449 7.19 68.17 18.46
N PRO A 450 8.01 68.98 19.16
CA PRO A 450 7.54 70.17 19.88
C PRO A 450 7.26 71.39 18.97
N ILE A 451 7.35 71.23 17.65
CA ILE A 451 7.19 72.34 16.68
C ILE A 451 5.87 72.24 15.89
N LEU A 452 5.16 71.12 15.97
CA LEU A 452 3.92 70.91 15.19
C LEU A 452 2.62 70.86 16.01
N GLY A 453 2.71 70.98 17.35
CA GLY A 453 1.52 71.08 18.21
C GLY A 453 0.73 72.38 18.06
N ASN A 454 1.27 73.41 17.38
CA ASN A 454 0.64 74.74 17.26
C ASN A 454 0.59 75.30 15.82
N VAL A 455 0.92 74.54 14.77
CA VAL A 455 0.95 75.06 13.38
C VAL A 455 -0.04 74.36 12.42
N ILE A 456 -0.70 73.27 12.81
CA ILE A 456 -1.66 72.59 11.94
C ILE A 456 -3.10 72.96 12.28
N GLY A 457 -3.50 74.17 11.87
CA GLY A 457 -4.85 74.39 11.35
C GLY A 457 -5.00 73.72 9.97
N PRO A 458 -6.22 73.58 9.43
CA PRO A 458 -6.52 72.58 8.41
C PRO A 458 -5.70 72.81 7.14
N TYR A 459 -4.74 71.94 6.87
CA TYR A 459 -4.06 71.93 5.58
C TYR A 459 -5.08 71.60 4.49
N SER A 460 -5.27 72.53 3.56
CA SER A 460 -6.14 72.29 2.41
C SER A 460 -5.61 71.11 1.60
N ALA A 461 -6.51 70.22 1.17
CA ALA A 461 -6.20 68.97 0.47
C ALA A 461 -5.19 69.11 -0.70
N TRP A 462 -5.03 70.31 -1.25
CA TRP A 462 -4.08 70.63 -2.30
C TRP A 462 -2.59 70.49 -1.89
N THR A 463 -2.21 70.81 -0.65
CA THR A 463 -0.81 70.67 -0.22
C THR A 463 -0.43 69.21 0.02
N VAL A 464 -1.38 68.41 0.52
CA VAL A 464 -1.23 66.96 0.71
C VAL A 464 -1.16 66.22 -0.64
N CYS A 465 -2.01 66.59 -1.60
CA CYS A 465 -1.94 66.05 -2.96
C CYS A 465 -0.63 66.41 -3.68
N GLY A 466 -0.11 67.63 -3.49
CA GLY A 466 1.18 68.05 -4.05
C GLY A 466 2.35 67.21 -3.54
N LEU A 467 2.40 66.95 -2.22
CA LEU A 467 3.44 66.12 -1.61
C LEU A 467 3.33 64.64 -2.03
N LEU A 468 2.11 64.10 -2.13
CA LEU A 468 1.87 62.75 -2.63
C LEU A 468 2.31 62.59 -4.10
N LEU A 469 2.03 63.57 -4.95
CA LEU A 469 2.47 63.56 -6.35
C LEU A 469 3.99 63.65 -6.48
N SER A 470 4.66 64.47 -5.66
CA SER A 470 6.13 64.54 -5.61
C SER A 470 6.75 63.22 -5.14
N PHE A 471 6.15 62.55 -4.16
CA PHE A 471 6.62 61.26 -3.66
C PHE A 471 6.42 60.11 -4.67
N ILE A 472 5.28 60.07 -5.36
CA ILE A 472 4.98 59.09 -6.41
C ILE A 472 5.87 59.32 -7.64
N GLY A 473 6.15 60.58 -7.99
CA GLY A 473 7.06 60.96 -9.08
C GLY A 473 8.50 60.51 -8.85
N ALA A 474 8.97 60.49 -7.61
CA ALA A 474 10.32 60.04 -7.26
C ALA A 474 10.50 58.51 -7.41
N HIS A 475 9.46 57.72 -7.13
CA HIS A 475 9.54 56.25 -7.19
C HIS A 475 9.09 55.65 -8.54
N SER A 476 8.26 56.35 -9.29
CA SER A 476 7.70 55.82 -10.55
C SER A 476 7.18 56.94 -11.47
N PRO A 477 8.01 57.46 -12.40
CA PRO A 477 7.61 58.59 -13.24
C PRO A 477 6.41 58.28 -14.15
N ARG A 478 6.17 57.00 -14.46
CA ARG A 478 5.01 56.55 -15.26
C ARG A 478 3.69 56.68 -14.51
N LEU A 479 3.66 56.44 -13.19
CA LEU A 479 2.46 56.56 -12.38
C LEU A 479 2.12 58.03 -12.07
N ALA A 480 3.13 58.89 -11.92
CA ALA A 480 2.92 60.33 -11.78
C ALA A 480 2.34 60.96 -13.07
N LEU A 481 2.80 60.52 -14.25
CA LEU A 481 2.23 60.94 -15.54
C LEU A 481 0.76 60.48 -15.69
N ALA A 482 0.45 59.25 -15.29
CA ALA A 482 -0.92 58.74 -15.30
C ALA A 482 -1.83 59.54 -14.33
N ALA A 483 -1.36 59.84 -13.12
CA ALA A 483 -2.11 60.63 -12.15
C ALA A 483 -2.33 62.08 -12.61
N LEU A 484 -1.34 62.71 -13.25
CA LEU A 484 -1.47 64.05 -13.84
C LEU A 484 -2.43 64.06 -15.04
N LEU A 485 -2.42 63.02 -15.88
CA LEU A 485 -3.37 62.88 -16.99
C LEU A 485 -4.80 62.69 -16.48
N ILE A 486 -5.00 61.85 -15.45
CA ILE A 486 -6.31 61.65 -14.82
C ILE A 486 -6.78 62.97 -14.20
N GLY A 487 -5.90 63.69 -13.50
CA GLY A 487 -6.20 65.01 -12.93
C GLY A 487 -6.55 66.06 -14.01
N ALA A 488 -5.82 66.11 -15.11
CA ALA A 488 -6.07 67.02 -16.23
C ALA A 488 -7.37 66.70 -16.98
N VAL A 489 -7.70 65.41 -17.13
CA VAL A 489 -8.99 64.96 -17.68
C VAL A 489 -10.13 65.34 -16.74
N HIS A 490 -9.92 65.21 -15.43
CA HIS A 490 -10.93 65.61 -14.43
C HIS A 490 -11.13 67.13 -14.38
N LEU A 491 -10.07 67.92 -14.57
CA LEU A 491 -10.13 69.39 -14.58
C LEU A 491 -10.74 69.95 -15.88
N THR A 492 -10.48 69.29 -17.02
CA THR A 492 -11.09 69.64 -18.30
C THR A 492 -12.56 69.25 -18.33
N MET A 493 -12.93 68.08 -17.80
CA MET A 493 -14.34 67.69 -17.62
C MET A 493 -15.08 68.66 -16.69
N THR A 494 -14.51 69.01 -15.54
CA THR A 494 -15.17 69.93 -14.59
C THR A 494 -15.30 71.35 -15.15
N ARG A 495 -14.33 71.85 -15.93
CA ARG A 495 -14.48 73.12 -16.67
C ARG A 495 -15.47 73.05 -17.82
N PHE A 496 -15.57 71.91 -18.51
CA PHE A 496 -16.57 71.72 -19.58
C PHE A 496 -17.99 71.75 -19.01
N TYR A 497 -18.21 71.13 -17.84
CA TYR A 497 -19.50 71.17 -17.15
C TYR A 497 -19.85 72.55 -16.54
N HIS A 498 -18.87 73.40 -16.23
CA HIS A 498 -19.11 74.77 -15.79
C HIS A 498 -19.25 75.80 -16.93
N GLY A 499 -18.70 75.53 -18.12
CA GLY A 499 -18.83 76.39 -19.30
C GLY A 499 -20.11 76.18 -20.12
N VAL A 500 -20.90 75.15 -19.83
CA VAL A 500 -22.18 74.84 -20.50
C VAL A 500 -23.39 75.38 -19.70
N LEU A 501 -23.14 76.11 -18.61
CA LEU A 501 -24.18 76.66 -17.73
C LEU A 501 -24.10 78.19 -17.57
N PHE A 502 -23.58 78.89 -18.60
CA PHE A 502 -23.76 80.34 -18.80
C PHE A 502 -24.18 80.65 -20.23
#